data_AF-A0A7H9CI20-F1
#
_entry.id   AF-A0A7H9CI20-F1
#
_cell.length_a   1.000
_cell.length_b   1.000
_cell.length_c   1.000
_cell.angle_alpha   90.00
_cell.angle_beta   90.00
_cell.angle_gamma   90.00
#
_symmetry.space_group_name_H-M   'P 1'
#
loop_
_entity.id
_entity.type
_entity.pdbx_description
1 polymer ?
#
loop_
_entity_poly.entity_id
_entity_poly.type
_entity_poly.pdbx_seq_one_letter_code
_entity_poly.pdbx_strand_id
1 'polypeptide(L)'
;MHYEIQLTKQVLKFLNKLEKSTPSEHSKIVIFLNEKLSTSDNPCKLPNAKRLTGFADNRWRWRLGDYRIVAKIVDGEFKIIEIIKISKRDESTYKNLK
;
A
#
# COMPACT_ATOMS: atom_id res chain seq x y z
N MET A 1 6.02 16.95 -0.30
CA MET A 1 5.90 16.48 -1.70
C MET A 1 4.58 15.75 -1.88
N HIS A 2 4.06 15.58 -3.10
CA HIS A 2 2.87 14.75 -3.33
C HIS A 2 3.19 13.53 -4.19
N TYR A 3 2.78 12.36 -3.69
CA TYR A 3 2.80 11.10 -4.38
C TYR A 3 1.39 10.78 -4.90
N GLU A 4 1.31 10.40 -6.16
CA GLU A 4 0.07 9.88 -6.74
C GLU A 4 -0.11 8.42 -6.29
N ILE A 5 -1.27 8.10 -5.71
CA ILE A 5 -1.59 6.74 -5.28
C ILE A 5 -2.39 6.06 -6.39
N GLN A 6 -1.81 5.03 -6.99
CA GLN A 6 -2.49 4.22 -7.99
C GLN A 6 -2.90 2.88 -7.39
N LEU A 7 -4.17 2.52 -7.54
CA LEU A 7 -4.72 1.29 -7.00
C LEU A 7 -4.99 0.30 -8.14
N THR A 8 -4.42 -0.89 -8.04
CA THR A 8 -4.77 -1.97 -8.96
C THR A 8 -6.24 -2.39 -8.79
N LYS A 9 -6.82 -3.00 -9.84
CA LYS A 9 -8.20 -3.52 -9.80
C LYS A 9 -8.42 -4.49 -8.63
N GLN A 10 -7.42 -5.29 -8.29
CA GLN A 10 -7.49 -6.22 -7.17
C GLN A 10 -7.60 -5.49 -5.83
N VAL A 11 -6.82 -4.42 -5.63
CA VAL A 11 -6.86 -3.61 -4.42
C VAL A 11 -8.19 -2.86 -4.30
N LEU A 12 -8.71 -2.29 -5.38
CA LEU A 12 -10.04 -1.67 -5.38
C LEU A 12 -11.12 -2.66 -4.97
N LYS A 13 -11.11 -3.88 -5.54
CA LYS A 13 -12.07 -4.93 -5.17
C LYS A 13 -11.95 -5.34 -3.70
N PHE A 14 -10.73 -5.41 -3.18
CA PHE A 14 -10.46 -5.69 -1.77
C PHE A 14 -11.01 -4.59 -0.86
N LEU A 15 -10.72 -3.32 -1.16
CA LEU A 15 -11.20 -2.16 -0.39
C LEU A 15 -12.73 -2.09 -0.37
N ASN A 16 -13.39 -2.28 -1.51
CA ASN A 16 -14.87 -2.31 -1.59
C ASN A 16 -15.49 -3.44 -0.74
N LYS A 17 -14.82 -4.59 -0.64
CA LYS A 17 -15.26 -5.69 0.24
C LYS A 17 -15.02 -5.34 1.71
N LEU A 18 -13.88 -4.73 2.00
CA LEU A 18 -13.50 -4.36 3.36
C LEU A 18 -14.39 -3.23 3.90
N GLU A 19 -14.77 -2.27 3.08
CA GLU A 19 -15.72 -1.21 3.43
C GLU A 19 -17.03 -1.80 3.98
N LYS A 20 -17.56 -2.83 3.33
CA LYS A 20 -18.82 -3.48 3.74
C LYS A 20 -18.67 -4.38 4.97
N SER A 21 -17.54 -5.07 5.10
CA SER A 21 -17.33 -6.10 6.13
C SER A 21 -16.66 -5.57 7.40
N THR A 22 -15.79 -4.58 7.29
CA THR A 22 -15.08 -3.95 8.41
C THR A 22 -14.79 -2.47 8.10
N PRO A 23 -15.82 -1.60 8.14
CA PRO A 23 -15.70 -0.19 7.74
C PRO A 23 -14.60 0.59 8.46
N SER A 24 -14.36 0.30 9.75
CA SER A 24 -13.34 0.98 10.55
C SER A 24 -11.92 0.73 10.01
N GLU A 25 -11.62 -0.50 9.62
CA GLU A 25 -10.32 -0.86 9.03
C GLU A 25 -10.17 -0.29 7.62
N HIS A 26 -11.26 -0.27 6.85
CA HIS A 26 -11.30 0.41 5.55
C HIS A 26 -10.92 1.89 5.69
N SER A 27 -11.59 2.63 6.59
CA SER A 27 -11.31 4.06 6.80
C SER A 27 -9.87 4.32 7.22
N LYS A 28 -9.29 3.49 8.11
CA LYS A 28 -7.88 3.61 8.50
C LYS A 28 -6.94 3.48 7.31
N ILE A 29 -7.19 2.51 6.43
CA ILE A 29 -6.37 2.29 5.23
C ILE A 29 -6.51 3.47 4.26
N VAL A 30 -7.74 3.91 3.98
CA VAL A 30 -7.99 5.04 3.06
C VAL A 30 -7.33 6.33 3.56
N ILE A 31 -7.48 6.64 4.86
CA ILE A 31 -6.82 7.79 5.49
C ILE A 31 -5.30 7.67 5.37
N PHE A 32 -4.73 6.49 5.66
CA PHE A 32 -3.29 6.30 5.53
C PHE A 32 -2.80 6.53 4.09
N LEU A 33 -3.51 6.03 3.08
CA LEU A 33 -3.15 6.23 1.68
C LEU A 33 -3.23 7.72 1.28
N ASN A 34 -4.33 8.39 1.61
CA ASN A 34 -4.63 9.74 1.13
C ASN A 34 -4.03 10.88 1.95
N GLU A 35 -3.73 10.65 3.23
CA GLU A 35 -3.27 11.72 4.14
C GLU A 35 -1.87 11.50 4.68
N LYS A 36 -1.33 10.28 4.61
CA LYS A 36 0.04 9.97 5.08
C LYS A 36 0.94 9.57 3.92
N LEU A 37 0.49 8.66 3.07
CA LEU A 37 1.34 8.11 2.01
C LEU A 37 1.52 9.11 0.86
N SER A 38 0.41 9.68 0.38
CA SER A 38 0.41 10.70 -0.69
C SER A 38 1.11 11.99 -0.28
N THR A 39 1.00 12.42 0.98
CA THR A 39 1.49 13.73 1.45
C THR A 39 2.90 13.67 2.04
N SER A 40 3.42 12.48 2.33
CA SER A 40 4.74 12.28 2.91
C SER A 40 5.85 12.74 1.98
N ASP A 41 6.86 13.43 2.51
CA ASP A 41 8.05 13.82 1.72
C ASP A 41 8.83 12.60 1.21
N ASN A 42 8.94 11.57 2.06
CA ASN A 42 9.55 10.31 1.69
C ASN A 42 8.83 9.13 2.36
N PRO A 43 7.86 8.50 1.68
CA PRO A 43 7.06 7.40 2.23
C PRO A 43 7.92 6.17 2.58
N CYS A 44 9.10 6.02 1.96
CA CYS A 44 10.06 4.96 2.26
C CYS A 44 10.72 5.10 3.65
N LYS A 45 10.72 6.32 4.21
CA LYS A 45 11.30 6.62 5.53
C LYS A 45 10.27 6.59 6.67
N LEU A 46 9.00 6.32 6.37
CA LEU A 46 7.99 6.19 7.41
C LEU A 46 8.35 5.03 8.36
N PRO A 47 8.08 5.14 9.67
CA PRO A 47 8.49 4.14 10.66
C PRO A 47 7.84 2.76 10.44
N ASN A 48 6.73 2.71 9.68
CA ASN A 48 6.04 1.48 9.33
C ASN A 48 6.44 0.90 7.96
N ALA A 49 7.34 1.56 7.23
CA ALA A 49 7.82 1.15 5.92
C ALA A 49 8.93 0.08 6.03
N LYS A 50 8.98 -0.82 5.04
CA LYS A 50 10.12 -1.74 4.84
C LYS A 50 10.26 -2.06 3.36
N ARG A 51 11.48 -1.97 2.83
CA ARG A 51 11.80 -2.43 1.48
C ARG A 51 11.67 -3.95 1.41
N LEU A 52 10.99 -4.46 0.40
CA LEU A 52 10.91 -5.89 0.13
C LEU A 52 12.12 -6.31 -0.70
N THR A 53 12.78 -7.39 -0.27
CA THR A 53 13.91 -8.00 -0.98
C THR A 53 13.41 -9.11 -1.90
N GLY A 54 14.15 -9.40 -2.98
CA GLY A 54 13.79 -10.44 -3.95
C GLY A 54 12.88 -10.00 -5.09
N PHE A 55 12.63 -8.69 -5.23
CA PHE A 55 11.92 -8.09 -6.36
C PHE A 55 12.78 -6.99 -6.99
N ALA A 56 12.82 -6.92 -8.32
CA ALA A 56 13.66 -5.96 -9.05
C ALA A 56 13.06 -4.55 -9.15
N ASP A 57 11.76 -4.40 -8.88
CA ASP A 57 10.92 -3.22 -9.14
C ASP A 57 10.67 -2.35 -7.89
N ASN A 58 11.69 -2.23 -7.02
CA ASN A 58 11.71 -1.32 -5.87
C ASN A 58 10.43 -1.37 -4.99
N ARG A 59 10.06 -2.57 -4.54
CA ARG A 59 8.85 -2.76 -3.73
C ARG A 59 9.02 -2.37 -2.28
N TRP A 60 7.97 -1.77 -1.73
CA TRP A 60 7.86 -1.36 -0.34
C TRP A 60 6.60 -1.94 0.30
N ARG A 61 6.69 -2.13 1.61
CA ARG A 61 5.58 -2.59 2.44
C ARG A 61 5.41 -1.67 3.64
N TRP A 62 4.24 -1.05 3.76
CA TRP A 62 3.81 -0.36 4.96
C TRP A 62 2.94 -1.26 5.83
N ARG A 63 3.22 -1.28 7.13
CA ARG A 63 2.40 -1.98 8.12
C ARG A 63 1.37 -1.00 8.72
N LEU A 64 0.10 -1.38 8.70
CA LEU A 64 -0.97 -0.63 9.34
C LEU A 64 -1.81 -1.60 10.18
N GLY A 65 -1.46 -1.72 11.47
CA GLY A 65 -2.02 -2.74 12.35
C GLY A 65 -1.80 -4.16 11.81
N ASP A 66 -2.91 -4.81 11.48
CA ASP A 66 -2.95 -6.16 10.90
C ASP A 66 -2.76 -6.17 9.38
N TYR A 67 -2.89 -5.03 8.71
CA TYR A 67 -2.76 -4.94 7.26
C TYR A 67 -1.33 -4.65 6.81
N ARG A 68 -0.97 -5.24 5.67
CA ARG A 68 0.24 -4.94 4.91
C ARG A 68 -0.18 -4.36 3.59
N ILE A 69 0.27 -3.14 3.34
CA ILE A 69 0.07 -2.42 2.08
C ILE A 69 1.38 -2.57 1.31
N VAL A 70 1.34 -3.25 0.18
CA VAL A 70 2.50 -3.48 -0.69
C VAL A 70 2.34 -2.64 -1.94
N ALA A 71 3.40 -1.91 -2.29
CA ALA A 71 3.43 -1.10 -3.50
C ALA A 71 4.79 -1.12 -4.19
N LYS A 72 4.78 -0.72 -5.45
CA LYS A 72 5.97 -0.34 -6.21
C LYS A 72 6.08 1.18 -6.20
N ILE A 73 7.30 1.69 -6.05
CA ILE A 73 7.56 3.11 -6.23
C ILE A 73 8.21 3.26 -7.60
N VAL A 74 7.51 3.97 -8.48
CA VAL A 74 8.00 4.27 -9.82
C VAL A 74 8.65 5.64 -9.76
N ASP A 75 9.98 5.66 -9.84
CA ASP A 75 10.76 6.89 -9.91
C ASP A 75 10.73 7.41 -11.36
N GLY A 76 10.17 8.61 -11.56
CA GLY A 76 9.99 9.30 -12.85
C GLY A 76 9.66 10.79 -12.63
N GLU A 77 9.04 11.47 -13.61
CA GLU A 77 8.57 12.88 -13.42
C GLU A 77 7.49 13.00 -12.34
N PHE A 78 6.68 11.96 -12.17
CA PHE A 78 5.67 11.85 -11.12
C PHE A 78 6.07 10.77 -10.11
N LYS A 79 5.92 11.07 -8.82
CA LYS A 79 6.18 10.11 -7.76
C LYS A 79 4.95 9.21 -7.55
N ILE A 80 4.93 8.05 -8.19
CA ILE A 80 3.77 7.15 -8.15
C ILE A 80 4.02 6.03 -7.15
N ILE A 81 3.02 5.78 -6.30
CA ILE A 81 2.96 4.59 -5.45
C ILE A 81 1.84 3.70 -5.97
N GLU A 82 2.21 2.63 -6.65
CA GLU A 82 1.26 1.65 -7.17
C GLU A 82 0.96 0.59 -6.10
N ILE A 83 -0.18 0.69 -5.42
CA ILE A 83 -0.62 -0.31 -4.45
C ILE A 83 -1.06 -1.57 -5.18
N ILE A 84 -0.24 -2.60 -5.08
CA ILE A 84 -0.47 -3.89 -5.72
C ILE A 84 -1.20 -4.88 -4.80
N LYS A 85 -1.14 -4.67 -3.47
CA LYS A 85 -1.83 -5.56 -2.53
C LYS A 85 -2.08 -4.95 -1.16
N ILE A 86 -3.25 -5.28 -0.60
CA ILE A 86 -3.58 -5.05 0.81
C ILE A 86 -4.12 -6.36 1.39
N SER A 87 -3.56 -6.83 2.51
CA SER A 87 -3.97 -8.10 3.13
C SER A 87 -3.66 -8.11 4.63
N LYS A 88 -4.45 -8.86 5.40
CA LYS A 88 -4.12 -9.18 6.80
C LYS A 88 -2.87 -10.06 6.85
N ARG A 89 -2.15 -10.07 7.98
CA ARG A 89 -0.99 -10.96 8.16
C ARG A 89 -1.44 -12.43 8.13
N ASP A 90 -1.12 -13.10 7.04
CA ASP A 90 -1.38 -14.53 6.83
C ASP A 90 -0.41 -15.10 5.78
N GLU A 91 -0.52 -16.39 5.47
CA GLU A 91 0.25 -17.00 4.39
C GLU A 91 0.03 -16.33 3.03
N SER A 92 -1.15 -15.76 2.82
CA SER A 92 -1.50 -15.16 1.54
C SER A 92 -0.75 -13.86 1.32
N THR A 93 -0.27 -13.17 2.36
CA THR A 93 0.29 -11.80 2.31
C THR A 93 1.29 -11.59 1.15
N TYR A 94 2.21 -12.53 0.92
CA TYR A 94 3.23 -12.42 -0.12
C TYR A 94 2.96 -13.30 -1.38
N LYS A 95 1.89 -14.09 -1.38
CA LYS A 95 1.50 -14.92 -2.54
C LYS A 95 0.96 -14.04 -3.69
N ASN A 96 1.21 -14.44 -4.94
CA ASN A 96 0.72 -13.79 -6.16
C ASN A 96 1.16 -12.33 -6.35
N LEU A 97 2.31 -11.95 -5.78
CA LEU A 97 2.95 -10.66 -6.02
C LEU A 97 3.73 -10.66 -7.35
N LYS A 98 3.20 -11.21 -8.45
CA LYS A 98 3.88 -11.10 -9.75
C LYS A 98 3.80 -9.67 -10.25
#